data_AF-A0A8T0SWI8-F1
#
_entry.id   AF-A0A8T0SWI8-F1
#
_cell.length_a   1.000
_cell.length_b   1.000
_cell.length_c   1.000
_cell.angle_alpha   90.00
_cell.angle_beta   90.00
_cell.angle_gamma   90.00
#
_symmetry.space_group_name_H-M   'P 1'
#
loop_
_entity.id
_entity.type
_entity.pdbx_description
1 polymer ?
#
loop_
_entity_poly.entity_id
_entity_poly.type
_entity_poly.pdbx_seq_one_letter_code
_entity_poly.pdbx_strand_id
1 'polypeptide(L)'
;MLQRDGDIDEDVSHRIKAGWMKWRQASGVLCDKKVPQKLKGKFYRTAIRPAMLYGAECWPTKRRHVQQLSVAEMRMLRWICGHTRMDRVRNDDIRDRLGIAPIEEKLIQH
;
A
#
# COMPACT_ATOMS: atom_id res chain seq x y z
N MET A 1 23.48 -1.91 -10.30
CA MET A 1 24.25 -2.66 -9.28
C MET A 1 23.48 -3.95 -9.06
N LEU A 2 23.90 -5.06 -9.66
CA LEU A 2 23.21 -6.34 -9.55
C LEU A 2 23.71 -7.02 -8.28
N GLN A 3 22.88 -7.06 -7.24
CA GLN A 3 23.18 -7.84 -6.04
C GLN A 3 23.20 -9.32 -6.41
N ARG A 4 24.23 -10.02 -5.93
CA ARG A 4 24.57 -11.41 -6.32
C ARG A 4 23.67 -12.48 -5.72
N ASP A 5 22.80 -12.10 -4.79
CA ASP A 5 21.79 -12.97 -4.22
C ASP A 5 20.44 -12.46 -4.71
N GLY A 6 19.65 -13.31 -5.38
CA GLY A 6 18.33 -12.97 -5.92
C GLY A 6 17.26 -12.70 -4.84
N ASP A 7 17.63 -12.01 -3.76
CA ASP A 7 16.78 -11.68 -2.64
C ASP A 7 16.13 -10.31 -2.83
N ILE A 8 14.97 -10.32 -3.47
CA ILE A 8 14.10 -9.16 -3.67
C ILE A 8 13.50 -8.60 -2.36
N ASP A 9 13.87 -9.14 -1.19
CA ASP A 9 13.41 -8.63 0.11
C ASP A 9 13.84 -7.17 0.35
N GLU A 10 15.07 -6.80 -0.03
CA GLU A 10 15.56 -5.43 0.12
C GLU A 10 14.81 -4.46 -0.79
N ASP A 11 14.56 -4.86 -2.04
CA ASP A 11 13.79 -4.09 -3.01
C ASP A 11 12.35 -3.86 -2.55
N VAL A 12 11.67 -4.91 -2.06
CA VAL A 12 10.30 -4.82 -1.52
C VAL A 12 10.27 -3.89 -0.32
N SER A 13 11.23 -4.02 0.61
CA SER A 13 11.38 -3.13 1.76
C SER A 13 11.60 -1.67 1.32
N HIS A 14 12.45 -1.45 0.33
CA HIS A 14 12.71 -0.14 -0.25
C HIS A 14 11.44 0.48 -0.86
N ARG A 15 10.66 -0.30 -1.63
CA ARG A 15 9.39 0.19 -2.20
C ARG A 15 8.33 0.47 -1.14
N ILE A 16 8.24 -0.36 -0.09
CA ILE A 16 7.34 -0.09 1.05
C ILE A 16 7.72 1.23 1.72
N LYS A 17 9.02 1.47 1.95
CA LYS A 17 9.52 2.75 2.49
C LYS A 17 9.16 3.92 1.56
N ALA A 18 9.32 3.76 0.25
CA ALA A 18 8.91 4.78 -0.73
C ALA A 18 7.41 5.09 -0.67
N GLY A 19 6.56 4.07 -0.53
CA GLY A 19 5.12 4.23 -0.29
C GLY A 19 4.81 5.02 0.98
N TRP A 20 5.50 4.70 2.09
CA TRP A 20 5.37 5.44 3.35
C TRP A 20 5.81 6.89 3.25
N MET A 21 6.88 7.18 2.49
CA MET A 21 7.32 8.54 2.25
C MET A 21 6.26 9.36 1.50
N LYS A 22 5.63 8.79 0.47
CA LYS A 22 4.51 9.43 -0.25
C LYS A 22 3.30 9.64 0.67
N TRP A 23 2.96 8.65 1.50
CA TRP A 23 1.90 8.78 2.50
C TRP A 23 2.19 9.93 3.48
N ARG A 24 3.43 10.00 4.00
CA ARG A 24 3.85 11.02 4.97
C ARG A 24 3.80 12.43 4.37
N GLN A 25 4.23 12.61 3.13
CA GLN A 25 4.13 13.90 2.43
C GLN A 25 2.67 14.37 2.28
N ALA A 26 1.73 13.43 2.16
CA ALA A 26 0.31 13.71 1.99
C ALA A 26 -0.50 13.62 3.29
N SER A 27 0.15 13.49 4.46
CA SER A 27 -0.55 13.24 5.71
C SER A 27 -1.54 14.36 6.07
N GLY A 28 -1.29 15.60 5.65
CA GLY A 28 -2.23 16.70 5.84
C GLY A 28 -3.60 16.44 5.20
N VAL A 29 -3.64 15.86 4.01
CA VAL A 29 -4.89 15.49 3.31
C VAL A 29 -5.44 14.16 3.81
N LEU A 30 -4.56 13.19 4.03
CA LEU A 30 -4.96 11.82 4.40
C LEU A 30 -5.47 11.71 5.83
N CYS A 31 -4.96 12.52 6.75
CA CYS A 31 -5.39 12.53 8.15
C CYS A 31 -6.54 13.53 8.42
N ASP A 32 -6.85 14.44 7.49
CA ASP A 32 -7.94 15.40 7.67
C ASP A 32 -9.31 14.70 7.59
N LYS A 33 -10.12 14.84 8.64
CA LYS A 33 -11.47 14.26 8.73
C LYS A 33 -12.45 14.92 7.75
N LYS A 34 -12.19 16.14 7.29
CA LYS A 34 -13.03 16.87 6.32
C LYS A 34 -12.88 16.35 4.90
N VAL A 35 -11.79 15.66 4.60
CA VAL A 35 -11.53 15.10 3.27
C VAL A 35 -12.35 13.80 3.10
N PRO A 36 -13.18 13.68 2.05
CA PRO A 36 -13.96 12.46 1.81
C PRO A 36 -13.08 11.22 1.64
N GLN A 37 -13.49 10.10 2.25
CA GLN A 37 -12.75 8.82 2.21
C GLN A 37 -12.47 8.34 0.77
N LYS A 38 -13.44 8.47 -0.15
CA LYS A 38 -13.25 8.11 -1.57
C LYS A 38 -12.16 8.95 -2.25
N LEU A 39 -12.00 10.23 -1.87
CA LEU A 39 -10.93 11.09 -2.39
C LEU A 39 -9.57 10.66 -1.84
N LYS A 40 -9.49 10.33 -0.54
CA LYS A 40 -8.27 9.72 0.05
C LYS A 40 -7.90 8.41 -0.63
N GLY A 41 -8.90 7.58 -0.95
CA GLY A 41 -8.69 6.35 -1.70
C GLY A 41 -8.20 6.58 -3.14
N LYS A 42 -8.73 7.61 -3.82
CA LYS A 42 -8.19 8.06 -5.12
C LYS A 42 -6.73 8.49 -4.99
N PHE A 43 -6.39 9.29 -3.97
CA PHE A 43 -5.01 9.70 -3.71
C PHE A 43 -4.08 8.50 -3.50
N TYR A 44 -4.50 7.54 -2.68
CA TYR A 44 -3.73 6.31 -2.48
C TYR A 44 -3.44 5.59 -3.79
N ARG A 45 -4.47 5.38 -4.62
CA ARG A 45 -4.34 4.71 -5.93
C ARG A 45 -3.41 5.45 -6.89
N THR A 46 -3.38 6.77 -6.84
CA THR A 46 -2.64 7.59 -7.82
C THR A 46 -1.20 7.92 -7.37
N ALA A 47 -0.94 8.06 -6.07
CA ALA A 47 0.35 8.53 -5.58
C ALA A 47 1.13 7.51 -4.74
N ILE A 48 0.44 6.71 -3.92
CA ILE A 48 1.08 5.81 -2.96
C ILE A 48 1.27 4.42 -3.56
N ARG A 49 0.22 3.85 -4.14
CA ARG A 49 0.26 2.51 -4.74
C ARG A 49 1.32 2.38 -5.84
N PRO A 50 1.44 3.31 -6.82
CA PRO A 50 2.51 3.22 -7.81
C PRO A 50 3.90 3.30 -7.19
N ALA A 51 4.06 4.07 -6.11
CA ALA A 51 5.32 4.10 -5.36
C ALA A 51 5.61 2.76 -4.65
N MET A 52 4.61 1.99 -4.25
CA MET A 52 4.83 0.65 -3.69
C MET A 52 5.06 -0.42 -4.77
N LEU A 53 4.47 -0.26 -5.95
CA LEU A 53 4.45 -1.29 -7.01
C LEU A 53 5.51 -1.13 -8.10
N TYR A 54 6.18 0.02 -8.19
CA TYR A 54 7.22 0.19 -9.20
C TYR A 54 8.33 -0.86 -9.06
N GLY A 55 8.66 -1.50 -10.18
CA GLY A 55 9.64 -2.58 -10.23
C GLY A 55 9.06 -3.96 -9.93
N ALA A 56 7.79 -4.07 -9.52
CA ALA A 56 7.16 -5.35 -9.21
C ALA A 56 7.02 -6.28 -10.44
N GLU A 57 6.91 -5.72 -11.65
CA GLU A 57 6.90 -6.47 -12.91
C GLU A 57 8.19 -7.27 -13.16
N CYS A 58 9.31 -6.82 -12.58
CA CYS A 58 10.62 -7.46 -12.76
C CYS A 58 10.98 -8.40 -11.60
N TRP A 59 10.14 -8.52 -10.58
CA TRP A 59 10.42 -9.37 -9.43
C TRP A 59 9.87 -10.78 -9.65
N PRO A 60 10.65 -11.85 -9.36
CA PRO A 60 10.08 -13.18 -9.15
C PRO A 60 9.23 -13.15 -7.87
N THR A 61 7.98 -12.72 -8.00
CA THR A 61 7.11 -12.36 -6.87
C THR A 61 6.71 -13.61 -6.08
N LYS A 62 7.44 -13.89 -5.00
CA LYS A 62 7.08 -14.93 -4.01
C LYS A 62 5.89 -14.47 -3.15
N ARG A 63 5.08 -15.40 -2.67
CA ARG A 63 3.94 -15.15 -1.77
C ARG A 63 4.30 -14.28 -0.55
N ARG A 64 5.50 -14.46 0.02
CA ARG A 64 6.00 -13.66 1.15
C ARG A 64 6.04 -12.15 0.85
N HIS A 65 6.44 -11.77 -0.36
CA HIS A 65 6.58 -10.37 -0.77
C HIS A 65 5.23 -9.72 -1.03
N VAL A 66 4.31 -10.47 -1.66
CA VAL A 66 2.90 -10.06 -1.80
C VAL A 66 2.30 -9.80 -0.42
N GLN A 67 2.51 -10.71 0.52
CA GLN A 67 2.00 -10.56 1.88
C GLN A 67 2.60 -9.34 2.60
N GLN A 68 3.91 -9.07 2.45
CA GLN A 68 4.55 -7.87 3.00
C GLN A 68 3.91 -6.58 2.44
N LEU A 69 3.68 -6.52 1.13
CA LEU A 69 3.01 -5.39 0.47
C LEU A 69 1.56 -5.24 0.95
N SER A 70 0.81 -6.34 1.06
CA SER A 70 -0.57 -6.35 1.57
C SER A 70 -0.67 -5.87 3.01
N VAL A 71 0.26 -6.28 3.89
CA VAL A 71 0.34 -5.81 5.28
C VAL A 71 0.64 -4.31 5.33
N ALA A 72 1.59 -3.84 4.52
CA ALA A 72 1.93 -2.42 4.44
C ALA A 72 0.74 -1.58 3.92
N GLU A 73 0.07 -2.04 2.85
CA GLU A 73 -1.15 -1.43 2.31
C GLU A 73 -2.19 -1.29 3.41
N MET A 74 -2.58 -2.40 4.04
CA MET A 74 -3.65 -2.37 5.03
C MET A 74 -3.33 -1.50 6.24
N ARG A 75 -2.05 -1.41 6.64
CA ARG A 75 -1.62 -0.50 7.70
C ARG A 75 -1.83 0.97 7.29
N MET A 76 -1.45 1.34 6.06
CA MET A 76 -1.69 2.69 5.54
C MET A 76 -3.19 2.98 5.42
N LEU A 77 -4.00 2.07 4.86
CA LEU A 77 -5.44 2.27 4.67
C LEU A 77 -6.18 2.44 5.99
N ARG A 78 -5.83 1.63 7.00
CA ARG A 78 -6.35 1.78 8.36
C ARG A 78 -6.09 3.17 8.92
N TRP A 79 -4.86 3.65 8.79
CA TRP A 79 -4.48 5.00 9.23
C TRP A 79 -5.24 6.10 8.50
N ILE A 80 -5.43 5.97 7.17
CA ILE A 80 -6.23 6.91 6.37
C ILE A 80 -7.69 6.99 6.89
N CYS A 81 -8.25 5.86 7.30
CA CYS A 81 -9.59 5.79 7.89
C CYS A 81 -9.62 6.13 9.40
N GLY A 82 -8.46 6.34 10.04
CA GLY A 82 -8.39 6.57 11.48
C GLY A 82 -8.68 5.33 12.33
N HIS A 83 -8.55 4.13 11.75
CA HIS A 83 -8.81 2.87 12.42
C HIS A 83 -7.55 2.24 13.01
N THR A 84 -7.70 1.67 14.20
CA THR A 84 -6.67 0.86 14.86
C THR A 84 -6.98 -0.64 14.71
N ARG A 85 -6.11 -1.49 15.25
CA ARG A 85 -6.37 -2.93 15.35
C ARG A 85 -7.48 -3.25 16.36
N MET A 86 -7.69 -2.38 17.36
CA MET A 86 -8.69 -2.58 18.42
C MET A 86 -10.13 -2.40 17.92
N ASP A 87 -10.31 -1.64 16.84
CA ASP A 87 -11.64 -1.37 16.27
C ASP A 87 -12.25 -2.62 15.59
N ARG A 88 -11.47 -3.69 15.40
CA ARG A 88 -11.89 -4.99 14.83
C ARG A 88 -12.65 -4.89 13.48
N VAL A 89 -12.50 -3.79 12.76
CA VAL A 89 -13.06 -3.58 11.41
C VAL A 89 -12.40 -4.53 10.42
N ARG A 90 -13.18 -5.17 9.52
CA ARG A 90 -12.62 -6.08 8.52
C ARG A 90 -11.80 -5.31 7.49
N ASN A 91 -10.81 -5.98 6.90
CA ASN A 91 -9.98 -5.37 5.86
C ASN A 91 -10.80 -4.99 4.62
N ASP A 92 -11.79 -5.82 4.28
CA ASP A 92 -12.69 -5.60 3.14
C ASP A 92 -13.51 -4.33 3.33
N ASP A 93 -14.09 -4.11 4.52
CA ASP A 93 -14.84 -2.89 4.85
C ASP A 93 -13.99 -1.62 4.66
N ILE A 94 -12.71 -1.66 5.04
CA ILE A 94 -11.78 -0.53 4.89
C ILE A 94 -11.52 -0.25 3.40
N ARG A 95 -11.28 -1.31 2.62
CA ARG A 95 -11.07 -1.22 1.17
C ARG A 95 -12.30 -0.68 0.45
N ASP A 96 -13.49 -1.14 0.82
CA ASP A 96 -14.76 -0.71 0.25
C ASP A 96 -15.04 0.77 0.53
N ARG A 97 -14.82 1.22 1.77
CA ARG A 97 -14.94 2.64 2.14
C ARG A 97 -14.04 3.53 1.30
N LEU A 98 -12.81 3.09 1.02
CA LEU A 98 -11.84 3.83 0.21
C LEU A 98 -12.01 3.60 -1.30
N GLY A 99 -12.73 2.57 -1.74
CA GLY A 99 -12.86 2.19 -3.16
C GLY A 99 -11.54 1.65 -3.74
N ILE A 100 -10.84 0.83 -2.96
CA ILE A 100 -9.50 0.32 -3.27
C ILE A 100 -9.56 -1.21 -3.44
N ALA A 101 -9.24 -1.72 -4.62
CA ALA A 101 -9.01 -3.16 -4.83
C ALA A 101 -7.71 -3.61 -4.15
N PRO A 102 -7.59 -4.84 -3.62
CA PRO A 102 -6.36 -5.39 -3.03
C PRO A 102 -5.10 -5.21 -3.90
N ILE A 103 -3.95 -4.99 -3.28
CA ILE A 103 -2.67 -4.88 -4.00
C ILE A 103 -2.29 -6.17 -4.74
N GLU A 104 -2.72 -7.33 -4.22
CA GLU A 104 -2.46 -8.66 -4.78
C GLU A 104 -3.05 -8.80 -6.19
N GLU A 105 -4.28 -8.31 -6.40
CA GLU A 105 -4.94 -8.29 -7.71
C GLU A 105 -4.17 -7.43 -8.72
N LYS A 106 -3.41 -6.44 -8.25
CA LYS A 106 -2.60 -5.56 -9.10
C LYS A 106 -1.22 -6.13 -9.42
N LEU A 107 -0.79 -7.17 -8.72
CA LEU A 107 0.44 -7.90 -9.00
C LEU A 107 0.23 -9.06 -9.97
N ILE A 108 -1.00 -9.58 -10.10
CA ILE A 108 -1.34 -10.73 -10.98
C ILE A 108 -1.70 -10.29 -12.41
N GLN A 109 -1.95 -8.99 -12.65
CA GLN A 109 -2.42 -8.46 -13.94
C GLN A 109 -1.31 -8.20 -14.99
N HIS A 110 -0.09 -8.74 -14.80
CA HIS A 110 0.99 -8.70 -15.78
C HIS A 110 1.67 -10.07 -15.92
#